data_AF-A0A2S6T7F3-F1
#
_entry.id   AF-A0A2S6T7F3-F1
#
_cell.length_a   1.000
_cell.length_b   1.000
_cell.length_c   1.000
_cell.angle_alpha   90.00
_cell.angle_beta   90.00
_cell.angle_gamma   90.00
#
_symmetry.space_group_name_H-M   'P 1'
#
loop_
_entity.id
_entity.type
_entity.pdbx_description
1 polymer ?
#
loop_
_entity_poly.entity_id
_entity_poly.type
_entity_poly.pdbx_seq_one_letter_code
_entity_poly.pdbx_strand_id
1 'polypeptide(L)'
;VGKKTSFQSVSDLKGLRAPTGFKAAPLFNELISAALATKNLTIADTKNVPISALVPSWKALMEGKVDFAIGAYGSGFMKLIAKKLGGIRFISLDDSPAVLAKVSKMLPGADIRTVKPNPKIPGVEVPTKLFHFDYILFAGKHVSDDVVYRVAKAMHQNKKALVASSPMWRGFSAKGMSKDQNGLEYHSGAIKLFKEKGIWKR
;
A
#
# COMPACT_ATOMS: atom_id res chain seq x y z
N VAL A 1 13.81 -5.05 -2.89
CA VAL A 1 15.01 -5.93 -2.95
C VAL A 1 16.13 -5.33 -2.11
N GLY A 2 17.16 -6.10 -1.75
CA GLY A 2 18.38 -5.53 -1.16
C GLY A 2 19.15 -4.70 -2.19
N LYS A 3 19.82 -3.60 -1.79
CA LYS A 3 20.49 -2.69 -2.74
C LYS A 3 21.66 -3.34 -3.48
N LYS A 4 22.34 -4.30 -2.84
CA LYS A 4 23.50 -5.02 -3.39
C LYS A 4 23.14 -6.02 -4.49
N THR A 5 21.86 -6.34 -4.70
CA THR A 5 21.47 -7.25 -5.77
C THR A 5 21.47 -6.54 -7.13
N SER A 6 21.59 -7.33 -8.20
CA SER A 6 21.48 -6.85 -9.58
C SER A 6 20.05 -6.58 -10.05
N PHE A 7 19.03 -6.90 -9.23
CA PHE A 7 17.62 -6.74 -9.59
C PHE A 7 17.22 -5.26 -9.65
N GLN A 8 16.78 -4.79 -10.82
CA GLN A 8 16.44 -3.39 -11.09
C GLN A 8 15.03 -3.20 -11.67
N SER A 9 14.46 -4.25 -12.26
CA SER A 9 13.14 -4.24 -12.90
C SER A 9 12.25 -5.36 -12.36
N VAL A 10 10.94 -5.27 -12.64
CA VAL A 10 10.01 -6.35 -12.30
C VAL A 10 10.35 -7.62 -13.08
N SER A 11 10.88 -7.52 -14.30
CA SER A 11 11.31 -8.67 -15.10
C SER A 11 12.40 -9.50 -14.40
N ASP A 12 13.28 -8.85 -13.64
CA ASP A 12 14.35 -9.52 -12.88
C ASP A 12 13.82 -10.37 -11.71
N LEU A 13 12.53 -10.26 -11.38
CA LEU A 13 11.91 -11.07 -10.32
C LEU A 13 11.59 -12.50 -10.77
N LYS A 14 11.67 -12.78 -12.08
CA LYS A 14 11.48 -14.14 -12.61
C LYS A 14 12.53 -15.10 -12.04
N GLY A 15 12.08 -16.25 -11.57
CA GLY A 15 12.89 -17.31 -10.96
C GLY A 15 13.36 -17.01 -9.54
N LEU A 16 13.07 -15.84 -8.99
CA LEU A 16 13.45 -15.45 -7.63
C LEU A 16 12.52 -16.03 -6.57
N ARG A 17 13.02 -16.12 -5.34
CA ARG A 17 12.25 -16.55 -4.17
C ARG A 17 11.27 -15.46 -3.75
N ALA A 18 10.00 -15.70 -4.00
CA ALA A 18 8.91 -14.79 -3.69
C ALA A 18 8.21 -15.21 -2.40
N PRO A 19 7.91 -14.28 -1.47
CA PRO A 19 7.05 -14.58 -0.34
C PRO A 19 5.62 -14.77 -0.83
N THR A 20 4.97 -15.87 -0.49
CA THR A 20 3.62 -16.20 -0.97
C THR A 20 2.74 -16.80 0.12
N GLY A 21 1.44 -16.93 -0.16
CA GLY A 21 0.51 -17.62 0.72
C GLY A 21 0.18 -16.85 2.00
N PHE A 22 0.12 -15.51 1.93
CA PHE A 22 -0.17 -14.62 3.05
C PHE A 22 -1.58 -14.84 3.62
N LYS A 23 -1.81 -15.93 4.36
CA LYS A 23 -3.13 -16.32 4.89
C LYS A 23 -3.69 -15.29 5.88
N ALA A 24 -2.84 -14.70 6.71
CA ALA A 24 -3.27 -13.71 7.70
C ALA A 24 -3.43 -12.29 7.11
N ALA A 25 -2.97 -12.07 5.88
CA ALA A 25 -3.10 -10.78 5.19
C ALA A 25 -3.18 -10.97 3.66
N PRO A 26 -4.33 -11.43 3.14
CA PRO A 26 -4.49 -11.85 1.75
C PRO A 26 -4.16 -10.77 0.72
N LEU A 27 -4.35 -9.49 1.06
CA LEU A 27 -3.98 -8.32 0.25
C LEU A 27 -2.54 -8.41 -0.31
N PHE A 28 -1.61 -8.98 0.44
CA PHE A 28 -0.22 -9.07 0.00
C PHE A 28 0.00 -10.07 -1.12
N ASN A 29 -0.87 -11.08 -1.27
CA ASN A 29 -0.86 -11.94 -2.46
C ASN A 29 -1.25 -11.12 -3.69
N GLU A 30 -2.30 -10.29 -3.59
CA GLU A 30 -2.78 -9.45 -4.69
C GLU A 30 -1.75 -8.40 -5.11
N LEU A 31 -1.09 -7.75 -4.13
CA LEU A 31 -0.06 -6.76 -4.42
C LEU A 31 1.16 -7.35 -5.15
N ILE A 32 1.57 -8.57 -4.79
CA ILE A 32 2.67 -9.27 -5.49
C ILE A 32 2.22 -9.66 -6.89
N SER A 33 1.05 -10.27 -7.03
CA SER A 33 0.48 -10.66 -8.32
C SER A 33 0.34 -9.45 -9.25
N ALA A 34 -0.18 -8.33 -8.76
CA ALA A 34 -0.31 -7.10 -9.53
C ALA A 34 1.06 -6.50 -9.91
N ALA A 35 2.04 -6.53 -9.00
CA ALA A 35 3.40 -6.05 -9.30
C ALA A 35 4.03 -6.86 -10.44
N LEU A 36 3.99 -8.19 -10.36
CA LEU A 36 4.49 -9.11 -11.40
C LEU A 36 3.75 -8.91 -12.74
N ALA A 37 2.44 -8.73 -12.67
CA ALA A 37 1.58 -8.53 -13.83
C ALA A 37 1.95 -7.28 -14.65
N THR A 38 2.62 -6.28 -14.07
CA THR A 38 3.12 -5.09 -14.79
C THR A 38 4.17 -5.41 -15.86
N LYS A 39 4.81 -6.59 -15.78
CA LYS A 39 5.74 -7.11 -16.81
C LYS A 39 5.34 -8.50 -17.30
N ASN A 40 4.03 -8.79 -17.31
CA ASN A 40 3.46 -10.06 -17.77
C ASN A 40 4.02 -11.31 -17.07
N LEU A 41 4.53 -11.14 -15.84
CA LEU A 41 4.88 -12.24 -14.97
C LEU A 41 3.68 -12.63 -14.12
N THR A 42 3.70 -13.87 -13.65
CA THR A 42 2.78 -14.45 -12.69
C THR A 42 3.55 -15.00 -11.51
N ILE A 43 2.85 -15.39 -10.45
CA ILE A 43 3.53 -16.03 -9.32
C ILE A 43 4.19 -17.38 -9.69
N ALA A 44 3.70 -18.05 -10.73
CA ALA A 44 4.29 -19.28 -11.26
C ALA A 44 5.67 -19.05 -11.89
N ASP A 45 5.97 -17.82 -12.29
CA ASP A 45 7.29 -17.42 -12.77
C ASP A 45 8.31 -17.23 -11.62
N THR A 46 7.94 -17.52 -10.36
CA THR A 46 8.78 -17.33 -9.18
C THR A 46 8.94 -18.62 -8.36
N LYS A 47 9.93 -18.67 -7.47
CA LYS A 47 10.11 -19.74 -6.48
C LYS A 47 9.31 -19.40 -5.22
N ASN A 48 8.19 -20.08 -5.02
CA ASN A 48 7.27 -19.81 -3.92
C ASN A 48 7.89 -20.15 -2.56
N VAL A 49 7.90 -19.17 -1.64
CA VAL A 49 8.28 -19.35 -0.23
C VAL A 49 7.09 -18.96 0.64
N PRO A 50 6.38 -19.93 1.25
CA PRO A 50 5.21 -19.65 2.08
C PRO A 50 5.55 -18.77 3.29
N ILE A 51 4.83 -17.66 3.45
CA ILE A 51 4.96 -16.71 4.54
C ILE A 51 3.57 -16.27 5.03
N SER A 52 3.36 -16.24 6.34
CA SER A 52 2.03 -15.99 6.92
C SER A 52 1.55 -14.54 6.84
N ALA A 53 2.47 -13.57 6.96
CA ALA A 53 2.16 -12.14 7.09
C ALA A 53 3.34 -11.24 6.64
N LEU A 54 3.10 -9.93 6.54
CA LEU A 54 4.09 -8.94 6.07
C LEU A 54 5.36 -8.87 6.92
N VAL A 55 5.25 -8.81 8.25
CA VAL A 55 6.43 -8.69 9.13
C VAL A 55 7.34 -9.94 9.01
N PRO A 56 6.81 -11.17 9.03
CA PRO A 56 7.59 -12.37 8.69
C PRO A 56 8.29 -12.31 7.32
N SER A 57 7.68 -11.72 6.28
CA SER A 57 8.33 -11.64 4.95
C SER A 57 9.52 -10.69 4.96
N TRP A 58 9.48 -9.62 5.75
CA TRP A 58 10.62 -8.74 5.97
C TRP A 58 11.77 -9.43 6.69
N LYS A 59 11.48 -10.26 7.70
CA LYS A 59 12.49 -11.08 8.38
C LYS A 59 13.12 -12.07 7.40
N ALA A 60 12.30 -12.76 6.61
CA ALA A 60 12.77 -13.67 5.58
C ALA A 60 13.67 -12.96 4.54
N LEU A 61 13.35 -11.73 4.15
CA LEU A 61 14.21 -10.94 3.26
C LEU A 61 15.55 -10.61 3.92
N MET A 62 15.54 -10.18 5.19
CA MET A 62 16.75 -9.87 5.96
C MET A 62 17.65 -11.09 6.21
N GLU A 63 17.05 -12.28 6.29
CA GLU A 63 17.74 -13.57 6.43
C GLU A 63 18.15 -14.17 5.07
N GLY A 64 17.80 -13.52 3.95
CA GLY A 64 18.10 -14.02 2.62
C GLY A 64 17.32 -15.29 2.25
N LYS A 65 16.16 -15.54 2.87
CA LYS A 65 15.24 -16.64 2.55
C LYS A 65 14.32 -16.32 1.37
N VAL A 66 14.01 -15.05 1.17
CA VAL A 66 13.34 -14.52 -0.03
C VAL A 66 14.20 -13.43 -0.65
N ASP A 67 14.06 -13.22 -1.96
CA ASP A 67 14.88 -12.28 -2.72
C ASP A 67 14.24 -10.88 -2.84
N PHE A 68 12.92 -10.82 -2.67
CA PHE A 68 12.17 -9.58 -2.58
C PHE A 68 11.03 -9.71 -1.57
N ALA A 69 10.48 -8.57 -1.16
CA ALA A 69 9.29 -8.49 -0.33
C ALA A 69 8.57 -7.17 -0.63
N ILE A 70 7.28 -7.12 -0.29
CA ILE A 70 6.51 -5.86 -0.29
C ILE A 70 7.14 -4.91 0.72
N GLY A 71 7.38 -3.66 0.34
CA GLY A 71 7.88 -2.62 1.24
C GLY A 71 6.88 -1.48 1.37
N ALA A 72 6.56 -1.09 2.61
CA ALA A 72 5.81 0.14 2.87
C ALA A 72 6.79 1.32 2.91
N TYR A 73 6.97 2.01 1.78
CA TYR A 73 7.89 3.15 1.68
C TYR A 73 7.54 4.21 2.73
N GLY A 74 8.57 4.78 3.37
CA GLY A 74 8.42 5.75 4.46
C GLY A 74 8.14 5.17 5.85
N SER A 75 7.87 3.87 5.97
CA SER A 75 7.74 3.21 7.28
C SER A 75 9.08 3.10 8.02
N GLY A 76 9.02 3.06 9.35
CA GLY A 76 10.20 2.82 10.19
C GLY A 76 10.89 1.47 9.90
N PHE A 77 10.11 0.45 9.51
CA PHE A 77 10.63 -0.86 9.13
C PHE A 77 11.57 -0.81 7.92
N MET A 78 11.31 0.04 6.93
CA MET A 78 12.20 0.17 5.77
C MET A 78 13.60 0.66 6.17
N LYS A 79 13.71 1.48 7.23
CA LYS A 79 15.00 1.91 7.77
C LYS A 79 15.74 0.74 8.42
N LEU A 80 15.04 -0.12 9.17
CA LEU A 80 15.63 -1.30 9.81
C LEU A 80 16.14 -2.31 8.77
N ILE A 81 15.31 -2.61 7.76
CA ILE A 81 15.69 -3.53 6.67
C ILE A 81 16.86 -2.96 5.87
N ALA A 82 16.83 -1.67 5.53
CA ALA A 82 17.93 -1.00 4.85
C ALA A 82 19.23 -1.09 5.66
N LYS A 83 19.19 -0.84 6.97
CA LYS A 83 20.36 -0.98 7.83
C LYS A 83 20.92 -2.41 7.81
N LYS A 84 20.05 -3.42 7.90
CA LYS A 84 20.45 -4.84 7.91
C LYS A 84 21.06 -5.31 6.58
N LEU A 85 20.54 -4.83 5.45
CA LEU A 85 20.95 -5.27 4.12
C LEU A 85 22.05 -4.40 3.48
N GLY A 86 22.47 -3.31 4.14
CA GLY A 86 23.36 -2.31 3.54
C GLY A 86 22.67 -1.50 2.42
N GLY A 87 21.35 -1.29 2.56
CA GLY A 87 20.48 -0.60 1.62
C GLY A 87 19.39 -1.50 1.06
N ILE A 88 18.29 -0.87 0.63
CA ILE A 88 17.22 -1.50 -0.14
C ILE A 88 16.98 -0.71 -1.42
N ARG A 89 16.31 -1.34 -2.39
CA ARG A 89 15.81 -0.71 -3.61
C ARG A 89 14.34 -1.07 -3.78
N PHE A 90 13.51 -0.06 -4.03
CA PHE A 90 12.17 -0.24 -4.56
C PHE A 90 12.24 -0.42 -6.07
N ILE A 91 11.59 -1.46 -6.59
CA ILE A 91 11.53 -1.72 -8.04
C ILE A 91 10.40 -0.86 -8.61
N SER A 92 10.74 -0.02 -9.59
CA SER A 92 9.75 0.82 -10.26
C SER A 92 8.80 -0.03 -11.11
N LEU A 93 7.51 0.23 -10.97
CA LEU A 93 6.46 -0.42 -11.76
C LEU A 93 6.32 0.22 -13.15
N ASP A 94 5.75 -0.54 -14.07
CA ASP A 94 5.25 -0.02 -15.35
C ASP A 94 3.88 0.64 -15.14
N ASP A 95 3.67 1.82 -15.70
CA ASP A 95 2.44 2.61 -15.63
C ASP A 95 1.90 2.98 -17.02
N SER A 96 2.31 2.24 -18.06
CA SER A 96 1.72 2.39 -19.39
C SER A 96 0.19 2.17 -19.33
N PRO A 97 -0.60 2.82 -20.21
CA PRO A 97 -2.06 2.72 -20.16
C PRO A 97 -2.59 1.27 -20.16
N ALA A 98 -1.95 0.38 -20.92
CA ALA A 98 -2.29 -1.04 -20.95
C ALA A 98 -2.06 -1.74 -19.59
N VAL A 99 -0.95 -1.42 -18.92
CA VAL A 99 -0.64 -1.96 -17.58
C VAL A 99 -1.59 -1.38 -16.53
N LEU A 100 -1.88 -0.08 -16.58
CA LEU A 100 -2.83 0.55 -15.65
C LEU A 100 -4.23 -0.05 -15.75
N ALA A 101 -4.71 -0.35 -16.97
CA ALA A 101 -6.00 -1.00 -17.17
C ALA A 101 -6.04 -2.42 -16.56
N LYS A 102 -4.92 -3.16 -16.63
CA LYS A 102 -4.78 -4.49 -16.01
C LYS A 102 -4.73 -4.39 -14.49
N VAL A 103 -3.88 -3.53 -13.95
CA VAL A 103 -3.70 -3.31 -12.52
C VAL A 103 -4.99 -2.85 -11.85
N SER A 104 -5.73 -1.92 -12.48
CA SER A 104 -7.00 -1.40 -11.94
C SER A 104 -8.05 -2.49 -11.73
N LYS A 105 -8.07 -3.52 -12.60
CA LYS A 105 -8.96 -4.68 -12.44
C LYS A 105 -8.53 -5.60 -11.29
N MET A 106 -7.23 -5.74 -11.06
CA MET A 106 -6.67 -6.61 -10.02
C MET A 106 -6.72 -5.96 -8.63
N LEU A 107 -6.51 -4.64 -8.57
CA LEU A 107 -6.47 -3.84 -7.35
C LEU A 107 -7.41 -2.63 -7.47
N PRO A 108 -8.73 -2.83 -7.38
CA PRO A 108 -9.67 -1.71 -7.38
C PRO A 108 -9.34 -0.70 -6.27
N GLY A 109 -9.26 0.58 -6.64
CA GLY A 109 -8.92 1.67 -5.71
C GLY A 109 -7.43 1.91 -5.49
N ALA A 110 -6.56 1.09 -6.08
CA ALA A 110 -5.12 1.37 -6.16
C ALA A 110 -4.76 2.08 -7.48
N ASP A 111 -3.78 2.98 -7.40
CA ASP A 111 -3.14 3.59 -8.56
C ASP A 111 -1.61 3.43 -8.47
N ILE A 112 -0.91 3.73 -9.56
CA ILE A 112 0.56 3.80 -9.58
C ILE A 112 0.93 5.28 -9.60
N ARG A 113 1.77 5.70 -8.67
CA ARG A 113 2.27 7.08 -8.62
C ARG A 113 3.78 7.12 -8.54
N THR A 114 4.35 8.16 -9.13
CA THR A 114 5.77 8.45 -9.04
C THR A 114 6.10 9.05 -7.67
N VAL A 115 6.88 8.31 -6.89
CA VAL A 115 7.50 8.81 -5.66
C VAL A 115 8.82 9.45 -6.02
N LYS A 116 8.99 10.72 -5.65
CA LYS A 116 10.26 11.45 -5.86
C LYS A 116 11.33 10.97 -4.87
N PRO A 117 12.63 11.04 -5.23
CA PRO A 117 13.73 10.75 -4.32
C PRO A 117 13.60 11.52 -3.01
N ASN A 118 13.84 10.82 -1.89
CA ASN A 118 13.80 11.43 -0.57
C ASN A 118 14.79 10.73 0.36
N PRO A 119 15.82 11.42 0.88
CA PRO A 119 16.80 10.82 1.80
C PRO A 119 16.18 10.18 3.06
N LYS A 120 14.97 10.59 3.45
CA LYS A 120 14.24 10.02 4.60
C LYS A 120 13.49 8.72 4.27
N ILE A 121 13.43 8.33 2.99
CA ILE A 121 12.76 7.13 2.48
C ILE A 121 13.81 6.21 1.83
N PRO A 122 14.39 5.26 2.60
CA PRO A 122 15.38 4.33 2.07
C PRO A 122 14.87 3.59 0.83
N GLY A 123 15.72 3.51 -0.20
CA GLY A 123 15.45 2.76 -1.43
C GLY A 123 14.65 3.49 -2.51
N VAL A 124 14.29 4.77 -2.31
CA VAL A 124 13.79 5.66 -3.36
C VAL A 124 14.85 6.72 -3.65
N GLU A 125 15.82 6.36 -4.48
CA GLU A 125 16.96 7.22 -4.87
C GLU A 125 16.76 7.90 -6.22
N VAL A 126 15.85 7.37 -7.03
CA VAL A 126 15.40 7.92 -8.32
C VAL A 126 13.86 8.00 -8.31
N PRO A 127 13.23 8.79 -9.21
CA PRO A 127 11.78 8.73 -9.38
C PRO A 127 11.33 7.28 -9.57
N THR A 128 10.51 6.78 -8.65
CA THR A 128 10.12 5.36 -8.60
C THR A 128 8.61 5.25 -8.61
N LYS A 129 8.05 4.49 -9.55
CA LYS A 129 6.62 4.27 -9.70
C LYS A 129 6.17 3.15 -8.77
N LEU A 130 5.28 3.45 -7.83
CA LEU A 130 4.84 2.54 -6.78
C LEU A 130 3.32 2.55 -6.61
N PHE A 131 2.76 1.43 -6.17
CA PHE A 131 1.36 1.36 -5.79
C PHE A 131 1.04 2.35 -4.66
N HIS A 132 -0.08 3.04 -4.81
CA HIS A 132 -0.72 3.84 -3.78
C HIS A 132 -2.19 3.43 -3.71
N PHE A 133 -2.72 3.40 -2.50
CA PHE A 133 -4.13 3.15 -2.23
C PHE A 133 -4.48 3.86 -0.92
N ASP A 134 -5.75 4.19 -0.75
CA ASP A 134 -6.21 4.88 0.45
C ASP A 134 -6.34 3.90 1.61
N TYR A 135 -5.97 4.35 2.81
CA TYR A 135 -6.34 3.65 4.04
C TYR A 135 -7.78 4.00 4.37
N ILE A 136 -8.62 2.97 4.49
CA ILE A 136 -10.06 3.10 4.70
C ILE A 136 -10.41 2.66 6.12
N LEU A 137 -11.24 3.45 6.80
CA LEU A 137 -11.88 3.04 8.06
C LEU A 137 -13.22 2.39 7.73
N PHE A 138 -13.35 1.10 8.03
CA PHE A 138 -14.59 0.35 7.81
C PHE A 138 -15.46 0.34 9.06
N ALA A 139 -16.78 0.37 8.86
CA ALA A 139 -17.79 0.13 9.88
C ALA A 139 -18.78 -0.91 9.35
N GLY A 140 -19.24 -1.81 10.22
CA GLY A 140 -20.30 -2.74 9.86
C GLY A 140 -21.63 -2.01 9.67
N LYS A 141 -22.48 -2.48 8.75
CA LYS A 141 -23.82 -1.91 8.49
C LYS A 141 -24.72 -1.85 9.74
N HIS A 142 -24.46 -2.72 10.71
CA HIS A 142 -25.23 -2.81 11.96
C HIS A 142 -24.85 -1.73 12.99
N VAL A 143 -23.75 -1.01 12.79
CA VAL A 143 -23.33 0.04 13.73
C VAL A 143 -24.32 1.20 13.61
N SER A 144 -24.77 1.77 14.73
CA SER A 144 -25.75 2.86 14.67
C SER A 144 -25.19 4.09 13.94
N ASP A 145 -26.06 4.80 13.22
CA ASP A 145 -25.71 6.06 12.56
C ASP A 145 -25.08 7.08 13.49
N ASP A 146 -25.55 7.19 14.74
CA ASP A 146 -25.00 8.12 15.73
C ASP A 146 -23.52 7.83 16.03
N VAL A 147 -23.17 6.56 16.29
CA VAL A 147 -21.79 6.16 16.56
C VAL A 147 -20.89 6.49 15.38
N VAL A 148 -21.31 6.13 14.15
CA VAL A 148 -20.49 6.40 12.96
C VAL A 148 -20.37 7.90 12.69
N TYR A 149 -21.45 8.66 12.86
CA TYR A 149 -21.43 10.13 12.76
C TYR A 149 -20.42 10.74 13.73
N ARG A 150 -20.45 10.33 15.01
CA ARG A 150 -19.54 10.85 16.05
C ARG A 150 -18.08 10.51 15.74
N VAL A 151 -17.78 9.28 15.31
CA VAL A 151 -16.42 8.88 14.93
C VAL A 151 -15.92 9.70 13.73
N ALA A 152 -16.71 9.77 12.66
CA ALA A 152 -16.35 10.55 11.47
C ALA A 152 -16.16 12.04 11.82
N LYS A 153 -17.00 12.60 12.70
CA LYS A 153 -16.92 14.00 13.13
C LYS A 153 -15.65 14.26 13.93
N ALA A 154 -15.32 13.36 14.85
CA ALA A 154 -14.09 13.43 15.61
C ALA A 154 -12.87 13.42 14.67
N MET A 155 -12.82 12.53 13.68
CA MET A 155 -11.72 12.50 12.70
C MET A 155 -11.66 13.78 11.87
N HIS A 156 -12.79 14.25 11.34
CA HIS A 156 -12.87 15.45 10.51
C HIS A 156 -12.37 16.70 11.26
N GLN A 157 -12.73 16.84 12.54
CA GLN A 157 -12.42 18.03 13.34
C GLN A 157 -11.02 18.01 13.96
N ASN A 158 -10.42 16.82 14.15
CA ASN A 158 -9.22 16.67 14.97
C ASN A 158 -7.96 16.23 14.20
N LYS A 159 -7.74 16.75 12.99
CA LYS A 159 -6.53 16.46 12.21
C LYS A 159 -5.23 16.67 13.01
N LYS A 160 -5.13 17.73 13.83
CA LYS A 160 -3.93 17.99 14.64
C LYS A 160 -3.64 16.83 15.61
N ALA A 161 -4.67 16.34 16.31
CA ALA A 161 -4.54 15.21 17.23
C ALA A 161 -4.17 13.92 16.50
N LEU A 162 -4.78 13.67 15.32
CA LEU A 162 -4.41 12.54 14.48
C LEU A 162 -2.92 12.60 14.07
N VAL A 163 -2.44 13.75 13.58
CA VAL A 163 -1.02 13.93 13.20
C VAL A 163 -0.08 13.74 14.40
N ALA A 164 -0.46 14.21 15.58
CA ALA A 164 0.33 14.01 16.80
C ALA A 164 0.43 12.52 17.19
N SER A 165 -0.61 11.72 16.92
CA SER A 165 -0.63 10.29 17.24
C SER A 165 0.31 9.45 16.35
N SER A 166 0.46 9.82 15.08
CA SER A 166 1.32 9.08 14.14
C SER A 166 1.66 9.90 12.89
N PRO A 167 2.92 9.83 12.40
CA PRO A 167 3.31 10.46 11.14
C PRO A 167 2.51 10.02 9.91
N MET A 168 1.79 8.89 9.97
CA MET A 168 0.92 8.41 8.88
C MET A 168 -0.23 9.39 8.60
N TRP A 169 -0.74 10.08 9.61
CA TRP A 169 -1.85 11.02 9.47
C TRP A 169 -1.46 12.35 8.80
N ARG A 170 -0.18 12.58 8.48
CA ARG A 170 0.25 13.80 7.77
C ARG A 170 -0.44 13.96 6.41
N GLY A 171 -0.72 12.85 5.73
CA GLY A 171 -1.47 12.83 4.47
C GLY A 171 -2.99 12.93 4.62
N PHE A 172 -3.53 12.87 5.84
CA PHE A 172 -4.97 12.92 6.07
C PHE A 172 -5.58 14.25 5.65
N SER A 173 -6.73 14.19 4.99
CA SER A 173 -7.51 15.35 4.58
C SER A 173 -8.95 15.18 5.01
N ALA A 174 -9.43 16.08 5.86
CA ALA A 174 -10.84 16.11 6.28
C ALA A 174 -11.77 16.25 5.06
N LYS A 175 -11.37 17.06 4.08
CA LYS A 175 -12.09 17.21 2.79
C LYS A 175 -12.06 15.95 1.92
N GLY A 176 -11.08 15.07 2.14
CA GLY A 176 -10.91 13.82 1.40
C GLY A 176 -11.68 12.63 1.98
N MET A 177 -12.34 12.78 3.14
CA MET A 177 -13.02 11.67 3.80
C MET A 177 -14.19 11.08 2.99
N SER A 178 -14.78 11.88 2.10
CA SER A 178 -15.90 11.52 1.23
C SER A 178 -15.47 11.12 -0.19
N LYS A 179 -14.16 10.95 -0.45
CA LYS A 179 -13.64 10.54 -1.76
C LYS A 179 -14.36 9.29 -2.27
N ASP A 180 -14.76 9.29 -3.54
CA ASP A 180 -15.35 8.10 -4.13
C ASP A 180 -14.34 6.94 -4.19
N GLN A 181 -14.79 5.77 -3.75
CA GLN A 181 -14.00 4.54 -3.65
C GLN A 181 -14.55 3.47 -4.61
N ASN A 182 -15.17 3.90 -5.72
CA ASN A 182 -15.59 3.07 -6.84
C ASN A 182 -16.39 1.82 -6.44
N GLY A 183 -17.59 2.03 -5.90
CA GLY A 183 -18.53 0.96 -5.56
C GLY A 183 -18.58 0.58 -4.07
N LEU A 184 -17.75 1.19 -3.22
CA LEU A 184 -17.91 1.08 -1.77
C LEU A 184 -19.01 2.01 -1.26
N GLU A 185 -20.00 1.42 -0.58
CA GLU A 185 -21.07 2.16 0.08
C GLU A 185 -20.56 2.86 1.34
N TYR A 186 -21.09 4.06 1.58
CA TYR A 186 -20.81 4.81 2.79
C TYR A 186 -21.93 4.61 3.81
N HIS A 187 -21.53 4.49 5.07
CA HIS A 187 -22.47 4.43 6.18
C HIS A 187 -23.29 5.73 6.29
N SER A 188 -24.60 5.62 6.54
CA SER A 188 -25.54 6.76 6.62
C SER A 188 -25.11 7.83 7.64
N GLY A 189 -24.67 7.42 8.83
CA GLY A 189 -24.03 8.32 9.81
C GLY A 189 -22.83 9.14 9.27
N ALA A 190 -21.96 8.55 8.46
CA ALA A 190 -20.85 9.29 7.84
C ALA A 190 -21.35 10.24 6.72
N ILE A 191 -22.30 9.78 5.89
CA ILE A 191 -22.93 10.60 4.85
C ILE A 191 -23.56 11.86 5.46
N LYS A 192 -24.27 11.72 6.59
CA LYS A 192 -24.86 12.85 7.31
C LYS A 192 -23.80 13.93 7.60
N LEU A 193 -22.68 13.55 8.21
CA LEU A 193 -21.58 14.48 8.45
C LEU A 193 -21.03 15.09 7.17
N PHE A 194 -20.81 14.29 6.12
CA PHE A 194 -20.22 14.78 4.88
C PHE A 194 -21.12 15.78 4.15
N LYS A 195 -22.44 15.61 4.24
CA LYS A 195 -23.44 16.59 3.79
C LYS A 195 -23.37 17.87 4.63
N GLU A 196 -23.36 17.75 5.96
CA GLU A 196 -23.21 18.91 6.88
C GLU A 196 -21.93 19.72 6.63
N LYS A 197 -20.85 19.06 6.19
CA LYS A 197 -19.56 19.70 5.87
C LYS A 197 -19.42 20.13 4.41
N GLY A 198 -20.43 19.91 3.58
CA GLY A 198 -20.40 20.27 2.15
C GLY A 198 -19.32 19.50 1.36
N ILE A 199 -18.90 18.33 1.84
CA ILE A 199 -17.88 17.50 1.18
C ILE A 199 -18.50 16.27 0.51
N TRP A 200 -19.79 16.03 0.67
CA TRP A 200 -20.51 15.00 -0.09
C TRP A 200 -20.83 15.51 -1.50
N LYS A 201 -20.09 15.02 -2.51
CA LYS A 201 -20.16 15.49 -3.91
C LYS A 201 -20.61 14.41 -4.90
N ARG A 202 -21.43 13.48 -4.43
CA ARG A 202 -21.94 12.35 -5.23
C ARG A 202 -23.40 12.59 -5.55
#